data_AF-A0A7G6YV94-F1
#
_entry.id   AF-A0A7G6YV94-F1
#
_cell.length_a   1.000
_cell.length_b   1.000
_cell.length_c   1.000
_cell.angle_alpha   90.00
_cell.angle_beta   90.00
_cell.angle_gamma   90.00
#
_symmetry.space_group_name_H-M   'P 1'
#
loop_
_entity.id
_entity.type
_entity.pdbx_description
1 polymer ?
#
loop_
_entity_poly.entity_id
_entity_poly.type
_entity_poly.pdbx_seq_one_letter_code
_entity_poly.pdbx_strand_id
1 'polypeptide(L)'
;MQDHIRDLLHRFQYSEQLKEAAAFRILIGGEDPRHVMVDLDIHNSYTLRNWVSQYQRKIQTGLFVAPAMKRTQKQDVHALQQRNQ
;
A
#
# COMPACT_ATOMS: atom_id res chain seq x y z
N MET A 1 15.70 0.82 -29.49
CA MET A 1 15.90 1.77 -28.36
C MET A 1 14.65 1.89 -27.49
N GLN A 2 13.43 1.88 -28.05
CA GLN A 2 12.18 1.89 -27.26
C GLN A 2 11.93 0.61 -26.45
N ASP A 3 12.33 -0.56 -26.95
CA ASP A 3 12.09 -1.84 -26.26
C ASP A 3 12.86 -1.97 -24.95
N HIS A 4 14.09 -1.44 -24.89
CA HIS A 4 14.93 -1.52 -23.69
C HIS A 4 14.38 -0.67 -22.53
N ILE A 5 13.78 0.49 -22.84
CA ILE A 5 13.11 1.35 -21.86
C ILE A 5 11.83 0.68 -21.38
N ARG A 6 11.07 0.03 -22.28
CA ARG A 6 9.85 -0.70 -21.92
C ARG A 6 10.16 -1.90 -21.02
N ASP A 7 11.22 -2.66 -21.31
CA ASP A 7 11.68 -3.77 -20.48
C ASP A 7 12.18 -3.31 -19.11
N LEU A 8 12.92 -2.19 -19.04
CA LEU A 8 13.33 -1.58 -17.78
C LEU A 8 12.12 -1.13 -16.97
N LEU A 9 11.12 -0.50 -17.58
CA LEU A 9 9.89 -0.08 -16.91
C LEU A 9 9.07 -1.29 -16.42
N HIS A 10 9.01 -2.36 -17.20
CA HIS A 10 8.34 -3.61 -16.80
C HIS A 10 9.04 -4.31 -15.63
N ARG A 11 10.38 -4.28 -15.57
CA ARG A 11 11.15 -4.87 -14.45
C ARG A 11 10.89 -4.19 -13.11
N PHE A 12 10.51 -2.92 -13.12
CA PHE A 12 10.15 -2.16 -11.91
C PHE A 12 8.64 -1.94 -11.76
N GLN A 13 7.82 -2.59 -12.59
CA GLN A 13 6.37 -2.58 -12.41
C GLN A 13 5.98 -3.55 -11.31
N TYR A 14 5.86 -3.00 -10.10
CA TYR A 14 5.19 -3.69 -9.01
C TYR A 14 3.73 -3.96 -9.38
N SER A 15 3.27 -5.17 -9.11
CA SER A 15 1.87 -5.57 -9.33
C SER A 15 0.95 -4.77 -8.40
N GLU A 16 -0.30 -4.54 -8.82
CA GLU A 16 -1.29 -3.87 -7.96
C GLU A 16 -1.48 -4.62 -6.63
N GLN A 17 -1.42 -5.95 -6.66
CA GLN A 17 -1.49 -6.80 -5.47
C GLN A 17 -0.35 -6.51 -4.48
N LEU A 18 0.88 -6.31 -4.98
CA LEU A 18 2.02 -5.97 -4.13
C LEU A 18 1.87 -4.57 -3.53
N LYS A 19 1.44 -3.59 -4.34
CA LYS A 19 1.18 -2.22 -3.86
C LYS A 19 0.12 -2.21 -2.76
N GLU A 20 -0.96 -2.95 -2.98
CA GLU A 20 -2.06 -3.12 -2.04
C GLU A 20 -1.57 -3.75 -0.73
N ALA A 21 -0.86 -4.88 -0.81
CA ALA A 21 -0.33 -5.57 0.36
C ALA A 21 0.61 -4.67 1.18
N ALA A 22 1.53 -3.96 0.53
CA ALA A 22 2.44 -3.03 1.18
C ALA A 22 1.69 -1.89 1.90
N ALA A 23 0.70 -1.30 1.23
CA ALA A 23 -0.09 -0.23 1.82
C ALA A 23 -0.93 -0.70 3.01
N PHE A 24 -1.51 -1.91 2.95
CA PHE A 24 -2.30 -2.47 4.05
C PHE A 24 -1.47 -2.81 5.28
N ARG A 25 -0.29 -3.42 5.10
CA ARG A 25 0.63 -3.72 6.21
C ARG A 25 0.98 -2.46 7.00
N ILE A 26 1.13 -1.32 6.32
CA ILE A 26 1.45 -0.03 6.96
C ILE A 26 0.20 0.64 7.55
N LEU A 27 -0.85 0.84 6.74
CA LEU A 27 -2.03 1.63 7.15
C LEU A 27 -2.89 0.93 8.18
N ILE A 28 -3.03 -0.39 8.07
CA ILE A 28 -3.95 -1.21 8.88
C ILE A 28 -3.17 -2.16 9.80
N GLY A 29 -2.04 -2.70 9.32
CA GLY A 29 -1.17 -3.55 10.13
C GLY A 29 -0.28 -2.79 11.11
N GLY A 30 -0.12 -1.47 10.94
CA GLY A 30 0.75 -0.64 11.79
C GLY A 30 2.24 -0.97 11.65
N GLU A 31 2.63 -1.67 10.59
CA GLU A 31 4.01 -2.12 10.40
C GLU A 31 4.95 -0.96 10.00
N ASP A 32 6.21 -1.02 10.44
CA ASP A 32 7.23 -0.04 10.06
C ASP A 32 7.50 -0.16 8.54
N PRO A 33 7.44 0.96 7.78
CA PRO A 33 7.68 0.95 6.34
C PRO A 33 9.01 0.29 5.94
N ARG A 34 10.06 0.37 6.76
CA ARG A 34 11.36 -0.25 6.50
C ARG A 34 11.28 -1.78 6.53
N HIS A 35 10.52 -2.36 7.47
CA HIS A 35 10.31 -3.81 7.50
C HIS A 35 9.50 -4.27 6.29
N VAL A 36 8.44 -3.53 5.95
CA VAL A 36 7.61 -3.83 4.78
C VAL A 36 8.42 -3.74 3.48
N MET A 37 9.36 -2.78 3.39
CA MET A 37 10.27 -2.67 2.24
C MET A 37 11.19 -3.88 2.10
N VAL A 38 11.78 -4.34 3.19
CA VAL A 38 12.68 -5.51 3.18
C VAL A 38 11.89 -6.78 2.84
N ASP A 39 10.75 -6.99 3.48
CA ASP A 39 9.95 -8.21 3.30
C ASP A 39 9.34 -8.35 1.90
N LEU A 40 9.01 -7.23 1.25
CA LEU A 40 8.39 -7.21 -0.08
C LEU A 40 9.36 -6.84 -1.20
N ASP A 41 10.66 -6.79 -0.90
CA ASP A 41 11.72 -6.45 -1.86
C ASP A 41 11.48 -5.09 -2.57
N ILE A 42 10.96 -4.12 -1.82
CA ILE A 42 10.68 -2.76 -2.32
C ILE A 42 11.91 -1.89 -2.07
N HIS A 43 12.56 -1.52 -3.16
CA HIS A 43 13.84 -0.82 -3.11
C HIS A 43 13.72 0.70 -2.98
N ASN A 44 12.52 1.26 -3.17
CA ASN A 44 12.31 2.70 -3.20
C ASN A 44 11.26 3.14 -2.17
N SER A 45 11.73 3.85 -1.14
CA SER A 45 10.89 4.38 -0.07
C SER A 45 9.91 5.45 -0.55
N TYR A 46 10.27 6.24 -1.57
CA TYR A 46 9.38 7.22 -2.17
C TYR A 46 8.21 6.55 -2.90
N THR A 47 8.50 5.46 -3.61
CA THR A 47 7.49 4.63 -4.27
C THR A 47 6.50 4.06 -3.25
N LEU A 48 6.99 3.48 -2.16
CA LEU A 48 6.15 2.96 -1.08
C LEU A 48 5.28 4.06 -0.46
N ARG A 49 5.87 5.21 -0.15
CA ARG A 49 5.13 6.35 0.42
C ARG A 49 3.99 6.80 -0.50
N ASN A 50 4.24 6.87 -1.81
CA ASN A 50 3.21 7.24 -2.78
C ASN A 50 2.04 6.25 -2.76
N TRP A 51 2.31 4.94 -2.72
CA TRP A 51 1.26 3.93 -2.64
C TRP A 51 0.45 4.04 -1.35
N VAL A 52 1.12 4.19 -0.20
CA VAL A 52 0.45 4.40 1.09
C VAL A 52 -0.49 5.60 1.01
N SER A 53 -0.04 6.74 0.47
CA SER A 53 -0.91 7.92 0.32
C SER A 53 -2.05 7.75 -0.69
N GLN A 54 -1.90 6.91 -1.72
CA GLN A 54 -2.98 6.60 -2.65
C GLN A 54 -4.03 5.70 -2.02
N TYR A 55 -3.62 4.62 -1.35
CA TYR A 55 -4.52 3.69 -0.68
C TYR A 55 -5.21 4.31 0.54
N GLN A 56 -4.52 5.18 1.28
CA GLN A 56 -5.14 5.96 2.34
C GLN A 56 -6.32 6.78 1.83
N ARG A 57 -6.16 7.46 0.68
CA ARG A 57 -7.25 8.22 0.04
C ARG A 57 -8.39 7.31 -0.41
N LYS A 58 -8.09 6.15 -1.01
CA LYS A 58 -9.12 5.17 -1.42
C LYS A 58 -9.93 4.63 -0.23
N ILE A 59 -9.29 4.39 0.91
CA ILE A 59 -9.97 3.95 2.15
C ILE A 59 -10.85 5.06 2.70
N GLN A 60 -10.37 6.31 2.69
CA GLN A 60 -11.12 7.47 3.16
C GLN A 60 -12.39 7.73 2.35
N THR A 61 -12.34 7.54 1.03
CA THR A 61 -13.50 7.76 0.14
C THR A 61 -14.45 6.56 0.06
N GLY A 62 -14.20 5.48 0.82
CA GLY A 62 -15.00 4.26 0.78
C GLY A 62 -14.91 3.50 -0.55
N LEU A 63 -13.95 3.86 -1.42
CA LEU A 63 -13.78 3.28 -2.76
C LEU A 63 -13.10 1.89 -2.73
N PHE A 64 -12.82 1.35 -1.54
CA PHE A 64 -12.10 0.10 -1.41
C PHE A 64 -12.62 -0.73 -0.23
N VAL A 65 -12.97 -1.99 -0.53
CA VAL A 65 -13.29 -3.02 0.46
C VAL A 65 -12.03 -3.84 0.65
N ALA A 66 -11.38 -3.71 1.80
CA ALA A 66 -10.19 -4.51 2.07
C ALA A 66 -10.53 -6.02 2.05
N PRO A 67 -9.55 -6.90 1.76
CA PRO A 67 -9.72 -8.35 1.86
C PRO A 67 -10.20 -8.75 3.26
N ALA A 68 -10.63 -10.01 3.47
CA ALA A 68 -11.19 -10.49 4.73
C ALA A 68 -10.32 -10.13 5.95
N MET A 69 -10.60 -8.97 6.54
CA MET A 69 -9.82 -8.37 7.61
C MET A 69 -10.16 -9.06 8.92
N LYS A 70 -9.14 -9.27 9.76
CA LYS A 70 -9.35 -9.65 11.15
C LYS A 70 -10.14 -8.54 11.87
N ARG A 71 -10.91 -8.90 12.90
CA ARG A 71 -11.82 -7.97 13.61
C ARG A 71 -11.11 -6.69 14.09
N THR A 72 -9.87 -6.82 14.55
CA THR A 72 -9.00 -5.71 15.00
C THR A 72 -8.69 -4.73 13.87
N GLN A 73 -8.36 -5.24 12.69
CA GLN A 73 -8.03 -4.42 11.52
C GLN A 73 -9.24 -3.60 11.04
N LYS A 74 -10.46 -4.13 11.18
CA LYS A 74 -11.70 -3.35 10.91
C LYS A 74 -11.89 -2.20 11.90
N GLN A 75 -11.54 -2.39 13.17
CA GLN A 75 -11.62 -1.34 14.18
C GLN A 75 -10.61 -0.22 13.91
N ASP A 76 -9.40 -0.56 13.46
CA ASP A 76 -8.39 0.44 13.09
C ASP A 76 -8.79 1.27 11.87
N VAL A 77 -9.41 0.66 10.84
CA VAL A 77 -10.01 1.40 9.71
C VAL A 77 -11.07 2.38 10.20
N HIS A 78 -11.98 1.93 11.06
CA HIS A 78 -13.01 2.81 11.64
C HIS A 78 -12.40 3.93 12.47
N ALA A 79 -11.36 3.66 13.26
CA ALA A 79 -10.65 4.66 14.05
C ALA A 79 -9.95 5.70 13.15
N LEU A 80 -9.36 5.28 12.03
CA LEU A 80 -8.78 6.18 11.03
C LEU A 80 -9.84 7.07 10.37
N GLN A 81 -11.04 6.55 10.13
CA GLN A 81 -12.17 7.34 9.59
C GLN A 81 -12.67 8.36 10.61
N GLN A 82 -12.80 8.00 11.89
CA GLN A 82 -13.31 8.90 12.93
C GLN A 82 -12.32 9.98 13.37
N ARG A 83 -11.01 9.70 13.38
CA ARG A 83 -9.98 10.69 13.77
C ARG A 83 -9.88 11.89 12.83
N ASN A 84 -10.47 11.81 11.63
CA ASN A 84 -10.46 12.87 10.63
C ASN A 84 -11.81 13.60 10.50
N GLN A 85 -12.77 13.34 11.41
CA GLN A 85 -13.96 14.18 11.61
C GLN A 85 -13.67 15.26 12.65
#